data_AF-A0A0G1UM08-F1
#
_entry.id   AF-A0A0G1UM08-F1
#
_cell.length_a   1.000
_cell.length_b   1.000
_cell.length_c   1.000
_cell.angle_alpha   90.00
_cell.angle_beta   90.00
_cell.angle_gamma   90.00
#
_symmetry.space_group_name_H-M   'P 1'
#
loop_
_entity.id
_entity.type
_entity.pdbx_description
1 polymer ?
#
loop_
_entity_poly.entity_id
_entity_poly.type
_entity_poly.pdbx_seq_one_letter_code
_entity_poly.pdbx_strand_id
1 'polypeptide(L)'
;MKLAKIETKRMAQTVVDAVFEAITKTLGRGEEIGVTGFGTFKVAKRAARMGLNPKTGQKIQIAAAKVPRFKAGKGLKDAVK
;
A
#
# COMPACT_ATOMS: atom_id res chain seq x y z
N MET A 1 1.07 1.28 28.56
CA MET A 1 1.64 1.82 27.31
C MET A 1 1.65 3.34 27.42
N LYS A 2 2.83 3.99 27.40
CA LYS A 2 2.92 5.45 27.33
C LYS A 2 2.38 5.88 25.97
N LEU A 3 1.23 6.56 25.93
CA LEU A 3 0.74 7.23 24.73
C LEU A 3 1.80 8.25 24.33
N ALA A 4 2.39 8.08 23.15
CA ALA A 4 3.27 9.10 22.58
C ALA A 4 2.44 10.39 22.48
N LYS A 5 2.81 11.40 23.26
CA LYS A 5 2.21 12.73 23.25
C LYS A 5 2.56 13.40 21.92
N ILE A 6 1.70 13.21 20.91
CA ILE A 6 1.78 13.96 19.66
C ILE A 6 1.21 15.36 19.95
N GLU A 7 2.05 16.24 20.51
CA GLU A 7 1.62 17.56 20.99
C GLU A 7 1.77 18.66 19.93
N THR A 8 2.50 18.41 18.84
CA THR A 8 2.72 19.41 17.78
C THR A 8 2.38 18.87 16.40
N LYS A 9 1.96 19.76 15.49
CA LYS A 9 1.72 19.44 14.08
C LYS A 9 2.94 18.77 13.43
N ARG A 10 4.14 19.23 13.78
CA ARG A 10 5.40 18.66 13.30
C ARG A 10 5.57 17.21 13.73
N MET A 11 5.31 16.90 15.00
CA MET A 11 5.39 15.52 15.49
C MET A 11 4.36 14.62 14.81
N ALA A 12 3.14 15.11 14.57
CA ALA A 12 2.11 14.36 13.85
C ALA A 12 2.58 13.99 12.44
N GLN A 13 3.17 14.95 11.72
CA GLN A 13 3.75 14.71 10.39
C GLN A 13 4.81 13.61 10.44
N THR A 14 5.77 13.72 11.36
CA THR A 14 6.84 12.72 11.50
C THR A 14 6.30 11.31 11.79
N VAL A 15 5.26 11.20 12.62
CA VAL A 15 4.64 9.90 12.92
C VAL A 15 3.97 9.31 11.68
N VAL A 16 3.24 10.12 10.91
CA VAL A 16 2.59 9.68 9.67
C VAL A 16 3.63 9.24 8.63
N ASP A 17 4.70 10.02 8.47
CA ASP A 17 5.81 9.68 7.55
C ASP A 17 6.45 8.34 7.95
N ALA A 18 6.68 8.12 9.24
CA ALA A 18 7.22 6.87 9.76
C ALA A 18 6.32 5.65 9.46
N VAL A 19 4.99 5.83 9.49
CA VAL A 19 4.04 4.77 9.10
C VAL A 19 4.19 4.43 7.62
N PHE A 20 4.25 5.43 6.73
CA PHE A 20 4.44 5.19 5.30
C PHE A 20 5.80 4.57 4.98
N GLU A 21 6.84 4.97 5.69
CA GLU A 21 8.18 4.38 5.57
C GLU A 21 8.18 2.91 5.99
N ALA A 22 7.54 2.58 7.12
CA ALA A 22 7.42 1.20 7.60
C ALA A 22 6.67 0.30 6.59
N ILE A 23 5.57 0.80 6.01
CA ILE A 23 4.83 0.09 4.95
C ILE A 23 5.73 -0.11 3.74
N THR A 24 6.42 0.94 3.28
CA THR A 24 7.29 0.90 2.09
C THR A 24 8.43 -0.10 2.26
N LYS A 25 9.13 -0.07 3.40
CA LYS A 25 10.22 -1.00 3.70
C LYS A 25 9.73 -2.45 3.76
N THR A 26 8.58 -2.68 4.39
CA THR A 26 8.01 -4.04 4.54
C THR A 26 7.59 -4.62 3.19
N LEU A 27 6.87 -3.84 2.37
CA LEU A 27 6.51 -4.26 1.01
C LEU A 27 7.75 -4.42 0.11
N GLY A 28 8.78 -3.60 0.30
CA GLY A 28 10.06 -3.71 -0.41
C GLY A 28 10.75 -5.06 -0.18
N ARG A 29 10.61 -5.63 1.02
CA ARG A 29 11.08 -7.00 1.33
C ARG A 29 10.17 -8.10 0.78
N GLY A 30 9.01 -7.75 0.22
CA GLY A 30 8.01 -8.72 -0.26
C GLY A 30 7.12 -9.27 0.84
N GLU A 31 7.20 -8.71 2.04
CA GLU A 31 6.37 -9.07 3.19
C GLU A 31 5.01 -8.35 3.13
N GLU A 32 4.08 -8.78 3.98
CA GLU A 32 2.79 -8.13 4.17
C GLU A 32 2.66 -7.49 5.55
N ILE A 33 1.87 -6.43 5.65
CA ILE A 33 1.60 -5.73 6.91
C ILE A 33 0.09 -5.55 7.08
N GLY A 34 -0.42 -6.04 8.21
CA GLY A 34 -1.82 -5.92 8.62
C GLY A 34 -2.00 -4.79 9.63
N VAL A 35 -2.99 -3.94 9.40
CA VAL A 35 -3.50 -2.96 10.36
C VAL A 35 -4.88 -3.44 10.78
N THR A 36 -4.96 -4.03 11.97
CA THR A 36 -6.20 -4.60 12.52
C THR A 36 -7.35 -3.59 12.45
N GLY A 37 -8.50 -4.02 11.94
CA GLY A 37 -9.68 -3.18 11.73
C GLY A 37 -9.65 -2.33 10.45
N PHE A 38 -8.47 -1.96 9.95
CA PHE A 38 -8.35 -1.10 8.77
C PHE A 38 -8.14 -1.87 7.47
N GLY A 39 -7.13 -2.75 7.42
CA GLY A 39 -6.82 -3.54 6.24
C GLY A 39 -5.40 -4.09 6.19
N THR A 40 -5.03 -4.68 5.05
CA THR A 40 -3.74 -5.34 4.86
C THR A 40 -3.07 -4.83 3.59
N PHE A 41 -1.81 -4.43 3.69
CA PHE A 41 -0.94 -4.16 2.56
C PHE A 41 -0.11 -5.40 2.25
N LYS A 42 -0.04 -5.76 0.97
CA LYS A 42 0.73 -6.92 0.52
C LYS A 42 1.30 -6.71 -0.87
N VAL A 43 2.30 -7.50 -1.22
CA VAL A 43 2.83 -7.57 -2.57
C VAL A 43 2.10 -8.65 -3.37
N ALA A 44 1.51 -8.28 -4.50
CA ALA A 44 0.88 -9.21 -5.43
C ALA A 44 1.77 -9.43 -6.66
N LYS A 45 1.82 -10.67 -7.16
CA LYS A 45 2.43 -10.97 -8.46
C LYS A 45 1.43 -10.63 -9.56
N ARG A 46 1.82 -9.76 -10.49
CA ARG A 46 1.09 -9.46 -11.72
C ARG A 46 1.74 -10.23 -12.86
N ALA A 47 0.98 -11.10 -13.52
CA ALA A 47 1.46 -11.85 -14.66
C ALA A 47 1.79 -10.93 -15.85
N ALA A 48 2.69 -11.39 -16.72
CA ALA A 48 2.95 -10.73 -17.98
C ALA A 48 1.68 -10.78 -18.86
N ARG A 49 1.43 -9.70 -19.60
CA ARG A 49 0.26 -9.61 -20.48
C ARG A 49 0.54 -8.71 -21.66
N MET A 50 -0.22 -8.87 -22.73
CA MET A 50 -0.27 -7.89 -23.82
C MET A 50 -1.15 -6.72 -23.41
N GLY A 51 -0.62 -5.52 -23.51
CA GLY A 51 -1.35 -4.26 -23.36
C GLY A 51 -1.32 -3.46 -24.66
N LEU A 52 -1.97 -2.31 -24.65
CA LEU A 52 -1.92 -1.34 -25.74
C LEU A 52 -1.23 -0.08 -25.22
N ASN A 53 -0.37 0.52 -26.05
CA ASN A 53 0.16 1.84 -25.76
C ASN A 53 -0.98 2.86 -25.87
N PRO A 54 -1.32 3.60 -24.80
CA PRO A 54 -2.45 4.53 -24.81
C PRO A 54 -2.27 5.70 -25.79
N LYS A 55 -1.04 6.00 -26.22
CA LYS A 55 -0.75 7.08 -27.18
C LYS A 55 -0.77 6.63 -28.64
N THR A 56 -0.37 5.39 -28.93
CA THR A 56 -0.17 4.91 -30.31
C THR A 56 -1.06 3.74 -30.72
N GLY A 57 -1.77 3.11 -29.77
CA GLY A 57 -2.60 1.93 -30.01
C GLY A 57 -1.82 0.65 -30.33
N GLN A 58 -0.50 0.69 -30.37
CA GLN A 58 0.32 -0.49 -30.68
C GLN A 58 0.32 -1.49 -29.52
N LYS A 59 0.34 -2.79 -29.85
CA LYS A 59 0.47 -3.87 -28.87
C LYS A 59 1.85 -3.82 -28.23
N ILE A 60 1.88 -3.78 -26.90
CA ILE A 60 3.10 -3.81 -26.09
C ILE A 60 3.05 -4.98 -25.12
N GLN A 61 4.19 -5.66 -24.97
CA GLN A 61 4.33 -6.69 -23.95
C GLN A 61 4.63 -6.04 -22.60
N ILE A 62 3.75 -6.25 -21.62
CA ILE A 62 3.94 -5.79 -20.23
C ILE A 62 4.52 -6.97 -19.46
N ALA A 63 5.75 -6.82 -18.98
CA ALA A 63 6.44 -7.85 -18.19
C ALA A 63 5.70 -8.15 -16.87
N ALA A 64 5.93 -9.37 -16.36
CA ALA A 64 5.48 -9.74 -15.03
C ALA A 64 6.15 -8.84 -13.98
N ALA A 65 5.40 -8.43 -12.97
CA ALA A 65 5.90 -7.50 -11.95
C ALA A 65 5.30 -7.80 -10.58
N LYS A 66 6.03 -7.43 -9.53
CA LYS A 66 5.49 -7.33 -8.18
C LYS A 66 4.81 -5.97 -8.03
N VAL A 67 3.58 -5.93 -7.56
CA VAL A 67 2.81 -4.70 -7.37
C VAL A 67 2.28 -4.60 -5.94
N PRO A 68 2.30 -3.43 -5.30
CA PRO A 68 1.66 -3.23 -4.01
C PRO A 68 0.14 -3.33 -4.15
N ARG A 69 -0.52 -3.95 -3.18
CA ARG A 69 -1.97 -4.08 -3.13
C ARG A 69 -2.46 -3.87 -1.71
N PHE A 70 -3.52 -3.09 -1.56
CA PHE A 70 -4.24 -2.93 -0.30
C PHE A 70 -5.55 -3.72 -0.33
N LYS A 71 -5.85 -4.43 0.76
CA LYS A 71 -7.12 -5.11 1.00
C LYS A 71 -7.79 -4.45 2.20
N ALA A 72 -8.91 -3.78 1.98
CA ALA A 72 -9.69 -3.20 3.05
C ALA A 72 -10.20 -4.28 4.03
N GLY A 73 -10.02 -4.01 5.32
CA GLY A 73 -10.52 -4.81 6.42
C GLY A 73 -12.01 -4.58 6.65
N LYS A 74 -12.59 -5.34 7.60
CA LYS A 74 -14.01 -5.22 7.94
C LYS A 74 -14.37 -3.82 8.43
N GLY A 75 -13.59 -3.26 9.37
CA GLY A 75 -13.88 -1.94 9.96
C GLY A 75 -13.92 -0.82 8.93
N LEU A 76 -12.96 -0.78 7.99
CA LEU A 76 -12.98 0.23 6.92
C LEU A 76 -14.16 0.04 5.95
N LYS A 77 -14.53 -1.20 5.61
CA LYS A 77 -15.68 -1.46 4.74
C LYS A 77 -17.00 -1.08 5.39
N ASP A 78 -17.16 -1.40 6.67
CA ASP A 78 -18.38 -1.11 7.42
C ASP A 78 -18.57 0.41 7.59
N ALA A 79 -17.48 1.17 7.78
CA ALA A 79 -17.55 2.62 7.91
C ALA A 79 -17.91 3.38 6.62
N VAL A 80 -17.80 2.72 5.46
CA VAL A 80 -18.05 3.32 4.13
C VAL A 80 -19.37 2.86 3.52
N LYS A 81 -20.04 1.88 4.14
CA LYS A 81 -21.30 1.32 3.68
C LYS A 81 -22.49 2.16 4.14
#